data_AF-A0A9E5NEC3-F1
#
_entry.id   AF-A0A9E5NEC3-F1
#
_cell.length_a   1.000
_cell.length_b   1.000
_cell.length_c   1.000
_cell.angle_alpha   90.00
_cell.angle_beta   90.00
_cell.angle_gamma   90.00
#
_symmetry.space_group_name_H-M   'P 1'
#
loop_
_entity.id
_entity.type
_entity.pdbx_description
1 polymer ?
#
loop_
_entity_poly.entity_id
_entity_poly.type
_entity_poly.pdbx_seq_one_letter_code
_entity_poly.pdbx_strand_id
1 'polypeptide(L)'
;MGAIGAGLLAASCLPKPPAEGPGPTPTLAPTIPPTSMPTSTPTRAPTIPPSPPSLSKVAIAQVESYDRALVRQQVQALLDGLGGLDDLISSGDRVAIKVNLVGGSHFKPWPGVSAVESYITHPEVVRAMGELLRDAGARELFIVEAVYDDESYSRWGYEEVVQTVGATLLDLNDPHPYKNFASTPVGEDFFIYEDFVFNHILEEVDAFVSVGKMKCHFNCGVTNSMKNLIGLVPTSH
;
A
#
# COMPACT_ATOMS: atom_id res chain seq x y z
N MET A 1 -4.56 5.85 -20.16
CA MET A 1 -5.75 5.46 -19.38
C MET A 1 -5.30 4.86 -18.06
N GLY A 2 -5.43 5.59 -16.96
CA GLY A 2 -5.12 5.10 -15.62
C GLY A 2 -6.40 4.99 -14.81
N ALA A 3 -6.74 3.80 -14.32
CA ALA A 3 -7.75 3.63 -13.29
C ALA A 3 -7.05 3.72 -11.93
N ILE A 4 -7.58 4.54 -11.03
CA ILE A 4 -7.15 4.63 -9.63
C ILE A 4 -8.23 3.94 -8.82
N GLY A 5 -7.89 2.79 -8.23
CA GLY A 5 -8.74 2.10 -7.28
C GLY A 5 -8.09 2.15 -5.90
N ALA A 6 -8.77 2.74 -4.94
CA ALA A 6 -8.42 2.63 -3.52
C ALA A 6 -9.36 1.59 -2.89
N GLY A 7 -8.78 0.53 -2.36
CA GLY A 7 -9.50 -0.49 -1.60
C GLY A 7 -8.90 -0.62 -0.21
N LEU A 8 -9.75 -0.50 0.81
CA LEU A 8 -9.46 -0.96 2.17
C LEU A 8 -9.79 -2.45 2.23
N LEU A 9 -8.79 -3.28 2.47
CA LEU A 9 -8.95 -4.73 2.57
C LEU A 9 -8.78 -5.16 4.03
N ALA A 10 -9.88 -5.55 4.66
CA ALA A 10 -9.86 -6.43 5.83
C ALA A 10 -10.43 -7.77 5.35
N ALA A 11 -9.60 -8.81 5.27
CA ALA A 11 -10.06 -10.15 4.94
C ALA A 11 -9.17 -11.23 5.60
N SER A 12 -9.79 -12.03 6.47
CA SER A 12 -9.28 -13.30 6.96
C SER A 12 -9.47 -14.39 5.89
N CYS A 13 -8.40 -15.09 5.53
CA CYS A 13 -8.42 -16.14 4.51
C CYS A 13 -9.02 -17.46 5.01
N LEU A 14 -9.82 -18.13 4.17
CA LEU A 14 -9.74 -19.58 3.98
C LEU A 14 -10.03 -19.95 2.51
N PRO A 15 -9.23 -20.82 1.86
CA PRO A 15 -9.43 -21.22 0.48
C PRO A 15 -10.47 -22.34 0.32
N LYS A 16 -11.20 -22.30 -0.80
CA LYS A 16 -12.10 -23.36 -1.31
C LYS A 16 -11.28 -24.35 -2.17
N PRO A 17 -11.44 -25.67 -2.04
CA PRO A 17 -10.73 -26.62 -2.90
C PRO A 17 -11.36 -26.69 -4.31
N PRO A 18 -10.56 -26.92 -5.37
CA PRO A 18 -11.08 -27.16 -6.71
C PRO A 18 -11.63 -28.58 -6.88
N ALA A 19 -12.55 -28.73 -7.84
CA ALA A 19 -13.18 -29.99 -8.21
C ALA A 19 -12.24 -30.91 -9.02
N GLU A 20 -12.37 -32.22 -8.81
CA GLU A 20 -11.58 -33.29 -9.45
C GLU A 20 -11.89 -33.42 -10.95
N GLY A 21 -10.83 -33.53 -11.75
CA GLY A 21 -10.85 -34.07 -13.12
C GLY A 21 -10.09 -35.40 -13.16
N PRO A 22 -10.40 -36.32 -14.08
CA PRO A 22 -9.83 -37.66 -14.06
C PRO A 22 -8.43 -37.68 -14.69
N GLY A 23 -7.50 -38.40 -14.05
CA GLY A 23 -6.14 -38.63 -14.51
C GLY A 23 -5.62 -40.03 -14.14
N PRO A 24 -4.55 -40.52 -14.80
CA PRO A 24 -4.43 -41.91 -15.25
C PRO A 24 -3.73 -42.91 -14.28
N THR A 25 -3.80 -44.17 -14.72
CA THR A 25 -3.33 -45.50 -14.27
C THR A 25 -1.97 -45.58 -13.54
N PRO A 26 -1.75 -46.57 -12.62
CA PRO A 26 -0.82 -46.45 -11.51
C PRO A 26 0.62 -46.90 -11.83
N THR A 27 1.58 -46.30 -11.13
CA THR A 27 2.97 -46.79 -11.00
C THR A 27 3.23 -47.11 -9.53
N LEU A 28 3.72 -48.32 -9.26
CA LEU A 28 4.03 -48.83 -7.91
C LEU A 28 5.33 -48.23 -7.38
N ALA A 29 5.32 -47.76 -6.13
CA ALA A 29 6.49 -47.35 -5.36
C ALA A 29 6.41 -47.92 -3.92
N PRO A 30 7.56 -48.15 -3.25
CA PRO A 30 7.70 -49.13 -2.17
C PRO A 30 7.21 -48.68 -0.79
N THR A 31 6.78 -49.66 0.01
CA THR A 31 6.16 -49.54 1.33
C THR A 31 7.18 -49.23 2.44
N ILE A 32 6.95 -48.16 3.23
CA ILE A 32 7.61 -47.89 4.51
C ILE A 32 6.53 -47.99 5.61
N PRO A 33 6.77 -48.68 6.75
CA PRO A 33 5.77 -48.84 7.79
C PRO A 33 5.56 -47.53 8.60
N PRO A 34 4.33 -47.21 9.04
CA PRO A 34 4.04 -45.95 9.72
C PRO A 34 4.47 -45.97 11.19
N THR A 35 5.14 -44.90 11.62
CA THR A 35 5.36 -44.57 13.04
C THR A 35 4.13 -43.82 13.59
N SER A 36 3.60 -44.26 14.72
CA SER A 36 2.46 -43.64 15.40
C SER A 36 2.80 -42.28 16.02
N MET A 37 2.08 -41.22 15.64
CA MET A 37 2.10 -39.92 16.31
C MET A 37 0.97 -39.84 17.37
N PRO A 38 1.19 -39.17 18.52
CA PRO A 38 0.16 -39.03 19.55
C PRO A 38 -0.93 -38.04 19.14
N THR A 39 -2.20 -38.44 19.33
CA THR A 39 -3.38 -37.62 19.09
C THR A 39 -3.67 -36.72 20.29
N SER A 40 -3.37 -35.42 20.20
CA SER A 40 -4.01 -34.41 21.05
C SER A 40 -5.09 -33.70 20.24
N THR A 41 -6.35 -33.99 20.53
CA THR A 41 -7.50 -33.32 19.93
C THR A 41 -7.60 -31.90 20.50
N PRO A 42 -7.51 -30.83 19.69
CA PRO A 42 -7.70 -29.47 20.19
C PRO A 42 -9.17 -29.25 20.58
N THR A 43 -9.40 -28.82 21.82
CA THR A 43 -10.71 -28.41 22.31
C THR A 43 -11.14 -27.14 21.57
N ARG A 44 -12.15 -27.27 20.71
CA ARG A 44 -12.74 -26.15 19.97
C ARG A 44 -13.41 -25.17 20.93
N ALA A 45 -12.84 -23.96 21.04
CA ALA A 45 -13.47 -22.85 21.73
C ALA A 45 -14.85 -22.52 21.11
N PRO A 46 -15.83 -22.04 21.89
CA PRO A 46 -17.17 -21.73 21.39
C PRO A 46 -17.09 -20.63 20.32
N THR A 47 -17.52 -20.99 19.10
CA THR A 47 -17.58 -20.09 17.95
C THR A 47 -18.79 -19.16 18.12
N ILE A 48 -18.54 -17.88 18.38
CA ILE A 48 -19.54 -16.82 18.21
C ILE A 48 -19.90 -16.82 16.71
N PRO A 49 -21.18 -16.92 16.31
CA PRO A 49 -21.55 -16.85 14.90
C PRO A 49 -21.09 -15.50 14.33
N PRO A 50 -20.35 -15.49 13.20
CA PRO A 50 -19.93 -14.25 12.58
C PRO A 50 -21.17 -13.43 12.22
N SER A 51 -21.22 -12.18 12.69
CA SER A 51 -22.17 -11.20 12.15
C SER A 51 -21.95 -11.11 10.63
N PRO A 52 -23.00 -10.93 9.81
CA PRO A 52 -22.82 -10.82 8.37
C PRO A 52 -21.79 -9.71 8.08
N PRO A 53 -20.75 -9.97 7.28
CA PRO A 53 -19.73 -8.97 7.02
C PRO A 53 -20.41 -7.77 6.35
N SER A 54 -20.20 -6.58 6.90
CA SER A 54 -20.46 -5.36 6.15
C SER A 54 -19.62 -5.44 4.88
N LEU A 55 -20.25 -5.30 3.72
CA LEU A 55 -19.50 -5.27 2.46
C LEU A 55 -18.53 -4.09 2.50
N SER A 56 -17.26 -4.33 2.16
CA SER A 56 -16.27 -3.27 2.02
C SER A 56 -16.76 -2.23 1.01
N LYS A 57 -16.71 -0.95 1.38
CA LYS A 57 -17.04 0.16 0.48
C LYS A 57 -15.87 0.41 -0.46
N VAL A 58 -16.14 0.49 -1.76
CA VAL A 58 -15.11 0.72 -2.80
C VAL A 58 -15.62 1.82 -3.73
N ALA A 59 -14.74 2.75 -4.08
CA ALA A 59 -15.00 3.79 -5.07
C ALA A 59 -14.03 3.67 -6.24
N ILE A 60 -14.53 3.91 -7.45
CA ILE A 60 -13.75 3.90 -8.69
C ILE A 60 -14.14 5.13 -9.49
N ALA A 61 -13.14 5.82 -10.03
CA ALA A 61 -13.31 6.98 -10.89
C ALA A 61 -12.38 6.87 -12.10
N GLN A 62 -12.77 7.54 -13.18
CA GLN A 62 -12.02 7.56 -14.43
C GLN A 62 -11.69 9.00 -14.79
N VAL A 63 -10.45 9.20 -15.24
CA VAL A 63 -9.98 10.43 -15.87
C VAL A 63 -9.44 10.13 -17.26
N GLU A 64 -9.66 11.05 -18.20
CA GLU A 64 -9.13 10.94 -19.56
C GLU A 64 -7.75 11.58 -19.71
N SER A 65 -7.39 12.45 -18.76
CA SER A 65 -6.09 13.11 -18.69
C SER A 65 -5.69 13.35 -17.23
N TYR A 66 -4.45 13.75 -16.99
CA TYR A 66 -3.97 14.21 -15.69
C TYR A 66 -4.11 15.73 -15.51
N ASP A 67 -5.12 16.34 -16.12
CA ASP A 67 -5.47 17.74 -15.85
C ASP A 67 -5.75 17.93 -14.35
N ARG A 68 -5.21 19.00 -13.78
CA ARG A 68 -5.21 19.23 -12.32
C ARG A 68 -6.61 19.30 -11.75
N ALA A 69 -7.48 20.10 -12.38
CA ALA A 69 -8.84 20.30 -11.91
C ALA A 69 -9.66 19.01 -12.03
N LEU A 70 -9.52 18.31 -13.16
CA LEU A 70 -10.18 17.04 -13.39
C LEU A 70 -9.74 15.97 -12.37
N VAL A 71 -8.43 15.81 -12.15
CA VAL A 71 -7.90 14.82 -11.20
C VAL A 71 -8.38 15.13 -9.79
N ARG A 72 -8.27 16.39 -9.35
CA ARG A 72 -8.76 16.83 -8.04
C ARG A 72 -10.24 16.49 -7.84
N GLN A 73 -11.08 16.86 -8.80
CA GLN A 73 -12.51 16.57 -8.75
C GLN A 73 -12.80 15.07 -8.63
N GLN A 74 -12.10 14.23 -9.40
CA GLN A 74 -12.33 12.78 -9.35
C GLN A 74 -11.81 12.15 -8.06
N VAL A 75 -10.69 12.63 -7.50
CA VAL A 75 -10.21 12.15 -6.19
C VAL A 75 -11.17 12.56 -5.08
N GLN A 76 -11.74 13.77 -5.09
CA GLN A 76 -12.80 14.15 -4.16
C GLN A 76 -14.01 13.21 -4.29
N ALA A 77 -14.50 12.98 -5.51
CA ALA A 77 -15.64 12.09 -5.75
C ALA A 77 -15.38 10.64 -5.27
N LEU A 78 -14.14 10.15 -5.40
CA LEU A 78 -13.72 8.87 -4.83
C LEU A 78 -13.85 8.87 -3.30
N LEU A 79 -13.32 9.89 -2.63
CA LEU A 79 -13.35 10.00 -1.17
C LEU A 79 -14.78 10.14 -0.65
N ASP A 80 -15.61 10.99 -1.27
CA ASP A 80 -17.03 11.12 -0.95
C ASP A 80 -17.76 9.79 -1.11
N GLY A 81 -17.44 9.06 -2.19
CA GLY A 81 -17.90 7.69 -2.43
C GLY A 81 -17.48 6.72 -1.33
N LEU A 82 -16.39 6.96 -0.62
CA LEU A 82 -15.93 6.18 0.54
C LEU A 82 -16.50 6.66 1.88
N GLY A 83 -17.11 7.84 1.94
CA GLY A 83 -17.68 8.43 3.16
C GLY A 83 -17.04 9.75 3.59
N GLY A 84 -16.10 10.29 2.79
CA GLY A 84 -15.38 11.51 3.10
C GLY A 84 -14.11 11.26 3.93
N LEU A 85 -13.49 12.35 4.39
CA LEU A 85 -12.28 12.32 5.21
C LEU A 85 -12.54 12.68 6.68
N ASP A 86 -13.73 13.19 7.02
CA ASP A 86 -14.01 13.76 8.35
C ASP A 86 -13.82 12.76 9.50
N ASP A 87 -14.06 11.47 9.26
CA ASP A 87 -13.85 10.40 10.26
C ASP A 87 -12.39 9.87 10.29
N LEU A 88 -11.56 10.28 9.33
CA LEU A 88 -10.19 9.77 9.15
C LEU A 88 -9.12 10.83 9.47
N ILE A 89 -9.43 12.10 9.25
CA ILE A 89 -8.51 13.23 9.40
C ILE A 89 -9.15 14.25 10.33
N SER A 90 -8.48 14.54 11.43
CA SER A 90 -8.83 15.58 12.37
C SER A 90 -8.01 16.86 12.13
N SER A 91 -8.59 17.99 12.56
CA SER A 91 -7.87 19.26 12.57
C SER A 91 -6.63 19.17 13.45
N GLY A 92 -5.46 19.41 12.86
CA GLY A 92 -4.19 19.31 13.56
C GLY A 92 -3.36 18.08 13.19
N ASP A 93 -3.92 17.12 12.45
CA ASP A 93 -3.24 15.84 12.18
C ASP A 93 -1.96 16.01 11.38
N ARG A 94 -0.98 15.16 11.69
CA ARG A 94 0.22 14.89 10.91
C ARG A 94 -0.06 13.69 10.02
N VAL A 95 0.03 13.85 8.70
CA VAL A 95 -0.38 12.81 7.75
C VAL A 95 0.79 12.40 6.85
N ALA A 96 1.08 11.10 6.80
CA ALA A 96 2.00 10.54 5.81
C ALA A 96 1.25 10.06 4.56
N ILE A 97 1.73 10.45 3.39
CA ILE A 97 1.27 10.03 2.08
C ILE A 97 2.35 9.15 1.45
N LYS A 98 2.14 7.83 1.48
CA LYS A 98 3.04 6.86 0.86
C LYS A 98 2.77 6.78 -0.63
N VAL A 99 3.74 7.15 -1.44
CA VAL A 99 3.65 7.09 -2.90
C VAL A 99 4.22 5.77 -3.43
N ASN A 100 4.13 5.52 -4.74
CA ASN A 100 4.86 4.44 -5.40
C ASN A 100 5.92 5.03 -6.35
N LEU A 101 7.15 5.24 -5.86
CA LEU A 101 8.25 5.83 -6.64
C LEU A 101 9.37 4.80 -6.84
N VAL A 102 9.21 3.92 -7.84
CA VAL A 102 10.14 2.80 -8.08
C VAL A 102 10.96 2.98 -9.35
N GLY A 103 12.12 2.32 -9.40
CA GLY A 103 13.01 2.30 -10.57
C GLY A 103 14.09 3.38 -10.54
N GLY A 104 13.97 4.38 -9.67
CA GLY A 104 14.92 5.47 -9.58
C GLY A 104 14.86 6.43 -10.77
N SER A 105 15.73 7.43 -10.76
CA SER A 105 15.85 8.41 -11.83
C SER A 105 16.45 7.80 -13.10
N HIS A 106 17.32 6.80 -12.97
CA HIS A 106 18.04 6.25 -14.14
C HIS A 106 17.22 5.25 -14.97
N PHE A 107 16.12 4.72 -14.46
CA PHE A 107 15.31 3.76 -15.21
C PHE A 107 14.57 4.43 -16.36
N LYS A 108 14.79 3.93 -17.57
CA LYS A 108 14.18 4.45 -18.78
C LYS A 108 12.83 3.77 -19.03
N PRO A 109 11.71 4.52 -19.08
CA PRO A 109 10.42 3.98 -19.47
C PRO A 109 10.42 3.43 -20.90
N TRP A 110 9.38 2.68 -21.24
CA TRP A 110 9.18 2.21 -22.61
C TRP A 110 8.99 3.40 -23.56
N PRO A 111 9.51 3.32 -24.80
CA PRO A 111 9.36 4.41 -25.77
C PRO A 111 7.89 4.83 -25.95
N GLY A 112 7.63 6.13 -25.81
CA GLY A 112 6.29 6.71 -25.96
C GLY A 112 5.39 6.60 -24.73
N VAL A 113 5.88 6.09 -23.59
CA VAL A 113 5.12 6.03 -22.34
C VAL A 113 5.93 6.67 -21.22
N SER A 114 5.36 7.63 -20.49
CA SER A 114 6.04 8.24 -19.36
C SER A 114 6.05 7.32 -18.13
N ALA A 115 7.00 7.51 -17.20
CA ALA A 115 7.05 6.76 -15.94
C ALA A 115 5.76 6.93 -15.14
N VAL A 116 5.31 8.19 -15.01
CA VAL A 116 4.11 8.58 -14.24
C VAL A 116 2.82 8.01 -14.81
N GLU A 117 2.75 7.78 -16.13
CA GLU A 117 1.60 7.13 -16.77
C GLU A 117 1.67 5.60 -16.67
N SER A 118 2.85 5.01 -16.51
CA SER A 118 3.04 3.56 -16.52
C SER A 118 3.13 2.94 -15.14
N TYR A 119 4.18 3.25 -14.36
CA TYR A 119 4.54 2.45 -13.19
C TYR A 119 4.79 3.22 -11.89
N ILE A 120 4.90 4.54 -11.89
CA ILE A 120 4.95 5.33 -10.64
C ILE A 120 3.63 6.05 -10.40
N THR A 121 3.38 6.42 -9.14
CA THR A 121 2.22 7.26 -8.80
C THR A 121 2.35 8.61 -9.51
N HIS A 122 1.26 9.07 -10.10
CA HIS A 122 1.28 10.34 -10.85
C HIS A 122 1.25 11.53 -9.86
N PRO A 123 2.13 12.55 -10.01
CA PRO A 123 2.22 13.66 -9.06
C PRO A 123 0.89 14.41 -8.87
N GLU A 124 0.11 14.59 -9.94
CA GLU A 124 -1.21 15.26 -9.84
C GLU A 124 -2.24 14.51 -8.97
N VAL A 125 -2.12 13.18 -8.83
CA VAL A 125 -2.97 12.42 -7.90
C VAL A 125 -2.55 12.69 -6.46
N VAL A 126 -1.24 12.80 -6.22
CA VAL A 126 -0.68 13.10 -4.90
C VAL A 126 -0.98 14.53 -4.50
N ARG A 127 -0.92 15.47 -5.46
CA ARG A 127 -1.37 16.87 -5.27
C ARG A 127 -2.83 16.93 -4.85
N ALA A 128 -3.71 16.31 -5.61
CA ALA A 128 -5.14 16.26 -5.29
C ALA A 128 -5.38 15.69 -3.89
N MET A 129 -4.73 14.57 -3.55
CA MET A 129 -4.81 13.99 -2.22
C MET A 129 -4.31 14.95 -1.13
N GLY A 130 -3.14 15.56 -1.32
CA GLY A 130 -2.56 16.51 -0.37
C GLY A 130 -3.45 17.73 -0.13
N GLU A 131 -3.99 18.33 -1.19
CA GLU A 131 -4.94 19.45 -1.07
C GLU A 131 -6.21 19.04 -0.31
N LEU A 132 -6.77 17.85 -0.59
CA LEU A 132 -7.97 17.35 0.09
C LEU A 132 -7.71 17.04 1.57
N LEU A 133 -6.53 16.54 1.91
CA LEU A 133 -6.10 16.35 3.30
C LEU A 133 -5.93 17.71 4.02
N ARG A 134 -5.43 18.73 3.32
CA ARG A 134 -5.37 20.11 3.87
C ARG A 134 -6.77 20.65 4.14
N ASP A 135 -7.69 20.49 3.20
CA ASP A 135 -9.07 20.94 3.35
C ASP A 135 -9.75 20.23 4.54
N ALA A 136 -9.40 18.96 4.79
CA ALA A 136 -9.87 18.18 5.94
C ALA A 136 -9.19 18.58 7.28
N GLY A 137 -8.20 19.47 7.27
CA GLY A 137 -7.59 20.01 8.50
C GLY A 137 -6.22 19.46 8.87
N ALA A 138 -5.58 18.65 8.01
CA ALA A 138 -4.22 18.18 8.25
C ALA A 138 -3.23 19.35 8.41
N ARG A 139 -2.49 19.38 9.51
CA ARG A 139 -1.50 20.42 9.84
C ARG A 139 -0.15 20.17 9.17
N GLU A 140 0.27 18.93 9.06
CA GLU A 140 1.54 18.55 8.44
C GLU A 140 1.32 17.41 7.46
N LEU A 141 1.96 17.51 6.30
CA LEU A 141 1.91 16.47 5.27
C LEU A 141 3.33 15.99 4.98
N PHE A 142 3.53 14.69 4.97
CA PHE A 142 4.79 14.04 4.62
C PHE A 142 4.57 13.18 3.40
N ILE A 143 5.28 13.41 2.30
CA ILE A 143 5.28 12.51 1.15
C ILE A 143 6.46 11.57 1.32
N VAL A 144 6.18 10.29 1.52
CA VAL A 144 7.16 9.31 1.98
C VAL A 144 7.33 8.17 0.97
N GLU A 145 8.56 7.68 0.83
CA GLU A 145 8.93 6.46 0.11
C GLU A 145 10.36 6.06 0.51
N ALA A 146 10.70 4.76 0.51
CA ALA A 146 12.09 4.33 0.51
C ALA A 146 12.61 4.42 -0.94
N VAL A 147 13.10 5.60 -1.34
CA VAL A 147 13.44 5.89 -2.74
C VAL A 147 14.74 5.20 -3.16
N TYR A 148 14.88 4.93 -4.46
CA TYR A 148 16.14 4.41 -5.00
C TYR A 148 17.23 5.49 -5.05
N ASP A 149 16.83 6.74 -5.25
CA ASP A 149 17.66 7.94 -5.29
C ASP A 149 16.79 9.19 -5.08
N ASP A 150 17.33 10.20 -4.40
CA ASP A 150 16.62 11.45 -4.10
C ASP A 150 16.18 12.21 -5.37
N GLU A 151 16.97 12.12 -6.44
CA GLU A 151 16.69 12.76 -7.74
C GLU A 151 15.31 12.34 -8.30
N SER A 152 14.82 11.16 -7.92
CA SER A 152 13.52 10.66 -8.32
C SER A 152 12.38 11.62 -7.97
N TYR A 153 12.42 12.29 -6.82
CA TYR A 153 11.35 13.24 -6.47
C TYR A 153 11.31 14.42 -7.44
N SER A 154 12.45 15.07 -7.67
CA SER A 154 12.58 16.20 -8.59
C SER A 154 12.22 15.79 -10.02
N ARG A 155 12.78 14.67 -10.49
CA ARG A 155 12.61 14.18 -11.85
C ARG A 155 11.16 13.85 -12.19
N TRP A 156 10.41 13.34 -11.23
CA TRP A 156 9.03 12.90 -11.44
C TRP A 156 7.97 13.91 -10.98
N GLY A 157 8.39 15.16 -10.70
CA GLY A 157 7.50 16.30 -10.50
C GLY A 157 6.95 16.46 -9.09
N TYR A 158 7.58 15.85 -8.08
CA TYR A 158 7.12 15.93 -6.70
C TYR A 158 7.49 17.24 -6.00
N GLU A 159 8.52 17.96 -6.45
CA GLU A 159 8.89 19.26 -5.88
C GLU A 159 7.75 20.28 -5.96
N GLU A 160 7.10 20.37 -7.12
CA GLU A 160 5.98 21.30 -7.31
C GLU A 160 4.77 20.90 -6.43
N VAL A 161 4.53 19.60 -6.29
CA VAL A 161 3.46 19.06 -5.43
C VAL A 161 3.70 19.51 -3.99
N VAL A 162 4.92 19.28 -3.49
CA VAL A 162 5.34 19.60 -2.12
C VAL A 162 5.21 21.09 -1.83
N GLN A 163 5.66 21.95 -2.74
CA GLN A 163 5.52 23.40 -2.62
C GLN A 163 4.05 23.83 -2.56
N THR A 164 3.19 23.21 -3.36
CA THR A 164 1.78 23.60 -3.46
C THR A 164 0.97 23.19 -2.24
N VAL A 165 1.17 21.97 -1.73
CA VAL A 165 0.41 21.45 -0.58
C VAL A 165 1.11 21.71 0.75
N GLY A 166 2.30 22.34 0.73
CA GLY A 166 3.13 22.57 1.90
C GLY A 166 3.54 21.28 2.60
N ALA A 167 3.95 20.25 1.85
CA ALA A 167 4.41 18.99 2.41
C ALA A 167 5.92 19.00 2.69
N THR A 168 6.43 17.90 3.23
CA THR A 168 7.86 17.56 3.32
C THR A 168 8.10 16.25 2.59
N LEU A 169 9.15 16.18 1.75
CA LEU A 169 9.62 14.91 1.18
C LEU A 169 10.50 14.21 2.21
N LEU A 170 10.26 12.91 2.42
CA LEU A 170 11.10 12.09 3.29
C LEU A 170 11.45 10.77 2.60
N ASP A 171 12.75 10.54 2.46
CA ASP A 171 13.27 9.22 2.13
C ASP A 171 13.24 8.34 3.38
N LEU A 172 12.48 7.25 3.34
CA LEU A 172 12.39 6.30 4.44
C LEU A 172 13.67 5.47 4.61
N ASN A 173 14.63 5.54 3.68
CA ASN A 173 15.97 4.97 3.85
C ASN A 173 16.93 5.86 4.65
N ASP A 174 16.61 7.13 4.87
CA ASP A 174 17.44 8.02 5.69
C ASP A 174 16.85 8.08 7.10
N PRO A 175 17.57 7.62 8.15
CA PRO A 175 17.07 7.72 9.51
C PRO A 175 17.05 9.17 10.03
N HIS A 176 17.66 10.15 9.36
CA HIS A 176 17.62 11.54 9.80
C HIS A 176 16.18 12.09 9.91
N PRO A 177 15.84 12.87 10.95
CA PRO A 177 16.70 13.42 12.02
C PRO A 177 16.95 12.48 13.20
N TYR A 178 16.45 11.25 13.15
CA TYR A 178 16.64 10.24 14.19
C TYR A 178 18.05 9.64 14.12
N LYS A 179 18.45 8.98 15.21
CA LYS A 179 19.77 8.32 15.30
C LYS A 179 19.80 6.99 14.56
N ASN A 180 18.65 6.35 14.40
CA ASN A 180 18.45 5.01 13.88
C ASN A 180 16.97 4.85 13.47
N PHE A 181 16.60 3.63 13.07
CA PHE A 181 15.24 3.24 12.76
C PHE A 181 14.52 2.64 13.97
N ALA A 182 13.19 2.66 13.92
CA ALA A 182 12.31 1.98 14.85
C ALA A 182 12.22 0.48 14.52
N SER A 183 12.28 -0.37 15.55
CA SER A 183 11.94 -1.79 15.43
C SER A 183 10.51 -1.99 15.91
N THR A 184 9.62 -2.43 15.03
CA THR A 184 8.20 -2.60 15.31
C THR A 184 7.85 -4.10 15.30
N PRO A 185 7.52 -4.71 16.44
CA PRO A 185 7.11 -6.11 16.49
C PRO A 185 5.77 -6.31 15.75
N VAL A 186 5.65 -7.41 15.01
CA VAL A 186 4.42 -7.75 14.26
C VAL A 186 3.30 -8.19 15.19
N GLY A 187 3.66 -8.78 16.33
CA GLY A 187 2.74 -9.36 17.30
C GLY A 187 2.89 -10.88 17.41
N GLU A 188 2.03 -11.50 18.21
CA GLU A 188 1.95 -12.96 18.33
C GLU A 188 1.51 -13.58 16.99
N ASP A 189 1.90 -14.84 16.72
CA ASP A 189 1.57 -15.59 15.50
C ASP A 189 2.08 -14.98 14.18
N PHE A 190 3.23 -14.29 14.20
CA PHE A 190 3.89 -13.84 12.97
C PHE A 190 4.18 -15.00 12.00
N PHE A 191 4.08 -14.73 10.68
CA PHE A 191 4.29 -15.78 9.67
C PHE A 191 5.75 -15.95 9.26
N ILE A 192 6.46 -14.86 8.95
CA ILE A 192 7.85 -14.89 8.46
C ILE A 192 8.77 -14.04 9.33
N TYR A 193 8.38 -12.79 9.60
CA TYR A 193 9.21 -11.83 10.32
C TYR A 193 8.58 -11.48 11.66
N GLU A 194 9.37 -11.56 12.72
CA GLU A 194 8.97 -11.21 14.10
C GLU A 194 8.78 -9.70 14.28
N ASP A 195 9.58 -8.93 13.55
CA ASP A 195 9.58 -7.48 13.54
C ASP A 195 9.80 -6.92 12.13
N PHE A 196 9.48 -5.64 11.98
CA PHE A 196 9.89 -4.82 10.85
C PHE A 196 10.63 -3.59 11.34
N VAL A 197 11.55 -3.11 10.51
CA VAL A 197 12.29 -1.87 10.77
C VAL A 197 11.68 -0.74 9.93
N PHE A 198 11.41 0.40 10.56
CA PHE A 198 10.76 1.55 9.95
C PHE A 198 11.42 2.87 10.34
N ASN A 199 11.27 3.90 9.51
CA ASN A 199 11.60 5.26 9.91
C ASN A 199 10.63 5.73 11.01
N HIS A 200 11.17 6.36 12.07
CA HIS A 200 10.38 6.84 13.22
C HIS A 200 9.29 7.83 12.84
N ILE A 201 9.36 8.50 11.68
CA ILE A 201 8.27 9.35 11.21
C ILE A 201 6.92 8.60 11.15
N LEU A 202 6.94 7.29 10.91
CA LEU A 202 5.72 6.47 10.83
C LEU A 202 5.07 6.23 12.21
N GLU A 203 5.80 6.40 13.32
CA GLU A 203 5.25 6.34 14.69
C GLU A 203 4.66 7.69 15.13
N GLU A 204 4.93 8.74 14.35
CA GLU A 204 4.71 10.13 14.70
C GLU A 204 3.55 10.79 13.94
N VAL A 205 3.01 10.09 12.94
CA VAL A 205 1.85 10.53 12.15
C VAL A 205 0.55 10.02 12.75
N ASP A 206 -0.48 10.86 12.70
CA ASP A 206 -1.82 10.56 13.19
C ASP A 206 -2.64 9.78 12.14
N ALA A 207 -2.34 10.01 10.85
CA ALA A 207 -2.93 9.28 9.75
C ALA A 207 -1.91 8.89 8.67
N PHE A 208 -2.18 7.75 8.03
CA PHE A 208 -1.34 7.21 6.97
C PHE A 208 -2.18 6.87 5.73
N VAL A 209 -1.81 7.43 4.58
CA VAL A 209 -2.50 7.28 3.30
C VAL A 209 -1.57 6.66 2.28
N SER A 210 -1.92 5.49 1.76
CA SER A 210 -1.16 4.81 0.71
C SER A 210 -1.74 5.09 -0.68
N VAL A 211 -1.01 5.82 -1.51
CA VAL A 211 -1.38 6.16 -2.89
C VAL A 211 -0.54 5.33 -3.86
N GLY A 212 -0.96 4.08 -4.06
CA GLY A 212 -0.29 3.12 -4.95
C GLY A 212 -0.67 3.30 -6.43
N LYS A 213 0.23 2.89 -7.33
CA LYS A 213 -0.05 2.77 -8.77
C LYS A 213 -0.56 1.36 -9.09
N MET A 214 -1.77 1.26 -9.62
CA MET A 214 -2.23 -0.02 -10.18
C MET A 214 -1.47 -0.35 -11.46
N LYS A 215 -0.71 -1.44 -11.46
CA LYS A 215 0.11 -1.92 -12.59
C LYS A 215 0.37 -3.42 -12.48
N CYS A 216 0.73 -4.05 -13.60
CA CYS A 216 1.29 -5.40 -13.55
C CYS A 216 2.64 -5.40 -12.81
N HIS A 217 2.87 -6.43 -12.01
CA HIS A 217 4.12 -6.62 -11.29
C HIS A 217 4.68 -8.02 -11.55
N PHE A 218 5.97 -8.09 -11.88
CA PHE A 218 6.61 -9.34 -12.28
C PHE A 218 6.49 -10.45 -11.22
N ASN A 219 6.69 -10.12 -9.94
CA ASN A 219 6.65 -11.12 -8.86
C ASN A 219 5.29 -11.27 -8.16
N CYS A 220 4.43 -10.25 -8.24
CA CYS A 220 3.20 -10.18 -7.42
C CYS A 220 1.92 -10.23 -8.26
N GLY A 221 2.04 -10.35 -9.60
CA GLY A 221 0.93 -10.22 -10.54
C GLY A 221 0.50 -8.76 -10.72
N VAL A 222 0.02 -8.13 -9.65
CA VAL A 222 -0.43 -6.73 -9.64
C VAL A 222 0.18 -5.94 -8.48
N THR A 223 0.33 -4.64 -8.68
CA THR A 223 0.57 -3.68 -7.58
C THR A 223 -0.75 -3.08 -7.16
N ASN A 224 -1.01 -3.07 -5.85
CA ASN A 224 -2.12 -2.39 -5.22
C ASN A 224 -1.74 -1.96 -3.79
N SER A 225 -2.71 -1.58 -2.95
CA SER A 225 -2.52 -1.05 -1.58
C SER A 225 -1.45 -1.78 -0.77
N MET A 226 -1.60 -3.08 -0.50
CA MET A 226 -0.66 -3.82 0.36
C MET A 226 0.75 -3.90 -0.22
N LYS A 227 0.89 -4.11 -1.55
CA LYS A 227 2.22 -4.14 -2.17
C LYS A 227 2.92 -2.80 -1.96
N ASN A 228 2.19 -1.69 -2.11
CA ASN A 228 2.78 -0.36 -1.99
C ASN A 228 3.47 -0.12 -0.63
N LEU A 229 3.06 -0.84 0.41
CA LEU A 229 3.62 -0.76 1.76
C LEU A 229 5.00 -1.41 1.90
N ILE A 230 5.45 -2.22 0.95
CA ILE A 230 6.79 -2.82 0.99
C ILE A 230 7.88 -1.72 1.04
N GLY A 231 7.65 -0.58 0.37
CA GLY A 231 8.56 0.56 0.41
C GLY A 231 8.50 1.39 1.70
N LEU A 232 7.94 0.85 2.79
CA LEU A 232 8.04 1.45 4.12
C LEU A 232 9.30 0.99 4.86
N VAL A 233 9.77 -0.22 4.56
CA VAL A 233 10.97 -0.80 5.17
C VAL A 233 12.21 -0.26 4.44
N PRO A 234 13.23 0.25 5.15
CA PRO A 234 14.48 0.71 4.54
C PRO A 234 15.18 -0.40 3.74
N THR A 235 15.77 -0.06 2.60
CA THR A 235 16.51 -1.02 1.75
C THR A 235 17.79 -1.55 2.40
N SER A 236 18.33 -0.81 3.37
CA SER A 236 19.45 -1.20 4.22
C SER A 236 19.36 -0.46 5.55
N HIS A 237 19.61 -1.14 6.66
CA HIS A 237 19.64 -0.58 8.01
C HIS A 237 20.60 -1.37 8.90
#